data_AF-A0A3P7JEG5-F1
#
_entry.id   AF-A0A3P7JEG5-F1
#
_cell.length_a   1.000
_cell.length_b   1.000
_cell.length_c   1.000
_cell.angle_alpha   90.00
_cell.angle_beta   90.00
_cell.angle_gamma   90.00
#
_symmetry.space_group_name_H-M   'P 1'
#
loop_
_entity.id
_entity.type
_entity.pdbx_description
1 polymer ?
#
loop_
_entity_poly.entity_id
_entity_poly.type
_entity_poly.pdbx_seq_one_letter_code
_entity_poly.pdbx_strand_id
1 'polypeptide(L)'
;YIYIYIYIYTDSYESATELLKIGYPSTFKKPILWIDAGIHAQLLQFVHDSSYKRLLHEVDIIVVPNTNPDGYEYSRETNRMWRKTRSRSSASRFSDQCTGVDANRNYPFHFGEEGVLGLAAAILEKKDQIRGYIALHSFGQDILYPWGHKLHVYPPDVED
;
A
#
# COMPACT_ATOMS: atom_id res chain seq x y z
N TYR A 1 12.21 -15.94 -18.54
CA TYR A 1 12.48 -15.86 -17.09
C TYR A 1 11.57 -14.81 -16.47
N ILE A 2 11.09 -15.02 -15.24
CA ILE A 2 10.34 -14.00 -14.49
C ILE A 2 11.32 -12.91 -14.11
N TYR A 3 10.95 -11.64 -14.29
CA TYR A 3 11.76 -10.53 -13.82
C TYR A 3 11.12 -9.98 -12.54
N ILE A 4 11.97 -9.85 -11.53
CA ILE A 4 11.63 -9.20 -10.28
C ILE A 4 12.44 -7.92 -10.25
N TYR A 5 11.75 -6.79 -10.29
CA TYR A 5 12.38 -5.48 -10.15
C TYR A 5 12.03 -4.92 -8.78
N ILE A 6 13.05 -4.56 -8.02
CA ILE A 6 12.91 -3.87 -6.73
C ILE A 6 13.16 -2.40 -7.01
N TYR A 7 12.17 -1.57 -6.70
CA TYR A 7 12.26 -0.12 -6.77
C TYR A 7 12.17 0.44 -5.36
N ILE A 8 13.11 1.28 -4.97
CA ILE A 8 12.99 2.08 -3.76
C ILE A 8 12.25 3.35 -4.17
N TYR A 9 11.05 3.57 -3.61
CA TYR A 9 10.13 4.59 -4.12
C TYR A 9 10.04 5.83 -3.22
N THR A 10 10.23 5.66 -1.91
CA THR A 10 10.15 6.77 -0.96
C THR A 10 11.12 6.54 0.19
N ASP A 11 11.70 7.61 0.71
CA ASP A 11 12.13 7.66 2.11
C ASP A 11 10.88 8.04 2.94
N SER A 12 10.45 7.18 3.87
CA SER A 12 9.62 7.59 5.00
C SER A 12 10.42 8.48 5.96
N TYR A 13 9.82 8.87 7.08
CA TYR A 13 10.46 9.81 8.01
C TYR A 13 11.79 9.25 8.56
N GLU A 14 11.87 7.93 8.77
CA GLU A 14 13.05 7.25 9.34
C GLU A 14 13.61 6.11 8.45
N SER A 15 12.84 5.59 7.48
CA SER A 15 13.19 4.39 6.68
C SER A 15 12.86 4.58 5.20
N ALA A 16 13.04 3.56 4.34
CA ALA A 16 12.58 3.59 2.95
C ALA A 16 11.46 2.59 2.68
N THR A 17 10.52 2.95 1.80
CA THR A 17 9.47 2.05 1.30
C THR A 17 9.89 1.45 -0.02
N GLU A 18 9.98 0.12 -0.04
CA GLU A 18 10.29 -0.66 -1.23
C GLU A 18 9.03 -1.09 -1.97
N LEU A 19 9.12 -1.08 -3.30
CA LEU A 19 8.09 -1.53 -4.22
C LEU A 19 8.64 -2.66 -5.06
N LEU A 20 7.95 -3.79 -5.05
CA LEU A 20 8.30 -4.98 -5.81
C LEU A 20 7.43 -5.08 -7.06
N LYS A 21 8.02 -4.96 -8.24
CA LYS A 21 7.33 -5.27 -9.50
C LYS A 21 7.66 -6.70 -9.94
N ILE A 22 6.62 -7.49 -10.16
CA ILE A 22 6.69 -8.88 -10.61
C ILE A 22 6.00 -9.01 -11.97
N GLY A 23 6.71 -9.53 -12.96
CA GLY A 23 6.13 -9.79 -14.28
C GLY A 23 7.12 -10.35 -15.28
N TYR A 24 6.61 -10.86 -16.41
CA TYR A 24 7.45 -11.18 -17.57
C TYR A 24 7.69 -9.94 -18.44
N PRO A 25 8.84 -9.85 -19.13
CA PRO A 25 9.10 -8.77 -20.08
C PRO A 25 8.04 -8.76 -21.17
N SER A 26 7.66 -7.55 -21.58
CA SER A 26 6.70 -7.33 -22.65
C SER A 26 7.12 -6.10 -23.44
N THR A 27 6.83 -6.10 -24.74
CA THR A 27 7.03 -4.94 -25.62
C THR A 27 5.89 -3.94 -25.51
N PHE A 28 4.76 -4.32 -24.90
CA PHE A 28 3.60 -3.48 -24.66
C PHE A 28 3.40 -3.20 -23.17
N LYS A 29 2.83 -2.02 -22.86
CA LYS A 29 2.46 -1.63 -21.49
C LYS A 29 1.33 -2.55 -20.99
N LYS A 30 1.66 -3.42 -20.04
CA LYS A 30 0.68 -4.32 -19.41
C LYS A 30 -0.17 -3.57 -18.37
N PRO A 31 -1.43 -3.99 -18.14
CA PRO A 31 -2.20 -3.54 -16.99
C PRO A 31 -1.49 -3.92 -15.68
N ILE A 32 -1.70 -3.12 -14.65
CA ILE A 32 -1.11 -3.30 -13.33
C ILE A 32 -2.18 -3.72 -12.32
N LEU A 33 -1.88 -4.78 -11.57
CA LEU A 33 -2.56 -5.09 -10.31
C LEU A 33 -1.69 -4.55 -9.16
N TRP A 34 -2.21 -3.58 -8.44
CA TRP A 34 -1.53 -2.98 -7.28
C TRP A 34 -1.97 -3.69 -6.00
N ILE A 35 -1.01 -4.13 -5.20
CA ILE A 35 -1.23 -4.75 -3.90
C ILE A 35 -0.37 -4.03 -2.89
N ASP A 36 -0.96 -3.52 -1.81
CA ASP A 36 -0.19 -3.07 -0.67
C ASP A 36 -0.55 -3.84 0.61
N ALA A 37 0.47 -3.97 1.45
CA ALA A 37 0.46 -4.66 2.72
C ALA A 37 1.24 -3.84 3.75
N GLY A 38 1.16 -4.25 5.01
CA GLY A 38 1.92 -3.61 6.07
C GLY A 38 1.37 -2.27 6.57
N ILE A 39 0.13 -1.89 6.22
CA ILE A 39 -0.63 -1.07 7.17
C ILE A 39 -0.77 -1.89 8.47
N HIS A 40 -1.08 -3.20 8.39
CA HIS A 40 -1.15 -4.12 9.56
C HIS A 40 -0.77 -5.61 9.27
N ALA A 41 -0.25 -5.99 8.09
CA ALA A 41 -0.11 -7.42 7.71
C ALA A 41 1.23 -7.77 7.03
N GLN A 42 1.78 -8.95 7.35
CA GLN A 42 2.95 -9.57 6.70
C GLN A 42 2.51 -10.42 5.50
N LEU A 43 3.06 -10.19 4.31
CA LEU A 43 2.66 -10.95 3.11
C LEU A 43 3.86 -11.28 2.20
N LEU A 44 4.52 -12.43 2.42
CA LEU A 44 5.55 -12.94 1.50
C LEU A 44 5.48 -14.47 1.41
N GLN A 45 4.58 -15.00 0.56
CA GLN A 45 4.59 -16.43 0.20
C GLN A 45 4.01 -16.77 -1.20
N PHE A 46 3.93 -15.82 -2.14
CA PHE A 46 3.08 -15.97 -3.34
C PHE A 46 3.72 -16.47 -4.66
N VAL A 47 5.00 -16.84 -4.74
CA VAL A 47 5.71 -16.85 -6.05
C VAL A 47 6.04 -18.24 -6.63
N HIS A 48 5.34 -19.33 -6.29
CA HIS A 48 5.75 -20.68 -6.77
C HIS A 48 4.70 -21.51 -7.54
N ASP A 49 3.51 -21.00 -7.83
CA ASP A 49 2.49 -21.76 -8.59
C ASP A 49 2.58 -21.51 -10.12
N SER A 50 2.42 -22.57 -10.91
CA SER A 50 2.39 -22.51 -12.38
C SER A 50 1.20 -21.71 -12.91
N SER A 51 0.10 -21.63 -12.15
CA SER A 51 -1.10 -20.86 -12.44
C SER A 51 -0.80 -19.36 -12.59
N TYR A 52 0.15 -18.83 -11.84
CA TYR A 52 0.54 -17.42 -11.90
C TYR A 52 1.37 -17.08 -13.13
N LYS A 53 2.02 -18.05 -13.79
CA LYS A 53 2.86 -17.78 -14.96
C LYS A 53 2.06 -17.15 -16.10
N ARG A 54 0.88 -17.70 -16.38
CA ARG A 54 -0.02 -17.17 -17.41
C ARG A 54 -0.50 -15.76 -17.06
N LEU A 55 -0.87 -15.54 -15.80
CA LEU A 55 -1.27 -14.22 -15.32
C LEU A 55 -0.15 -13.18 -15.49
N LEU A 56 1.09 -13.51 -15.12
CA LEU A 56 2.24 -12.59 -15.18
C LEU A 56 2.71 -12.25 -16.61
N HIS A 57 2.27 -13.01 -17.62
CA HIS A 57 2.46 -12.65 -19.02
C HIS A 57 1.50 -11.55 -19.47
N GLU A 58 0.31 -11.47 -18.87
CA GLU A 58 -0.75 -10.53 -19.23
C GLU A 58 -0.79 -9.30 -18.31
N VAL A 59 -0.38 -9.45 -17.05
CA VAL A 59 -0.46 -8.42 -15.99
C VAL A 59 0.91 -8.21 -15.35
N ASP A 60 1.19 -6.98 -14.94
CA ASP A 60 2.26 -6.67 -13.98
C ASP A 60 1.69 -6.57 -12.57
N ILE A 61 2.26 -7.30 -11.61
CA ILE A 61 1.86 -7.19 -10.20
C ILE A 61 2.86 -6.27 -9.50
N ILE A 62 2.34 -5.21 -8.88
CA ILE A 62 3.12 -4.35 -8.00
C ILE A 62 2.72 -4.67 -6.56
N VAL A 63 3.71 -5.03 -5.74
CA VAL A 63 3.53 -5.30 -4.32
C VAL A 63 4.31 -4.30 -3.51
N VAL A 64 3.64 -3.63 -2.57
CA VAL A 64 4.27 -2.82 -1.53
C VAL A 64 4.15 -3.59 -0.21
N PRO A 65 5.20 -4.30 0.25
CA PRO A 65 5.11 -5.20 1.38
C PRO A 65 4.90 -4.47 2.71
N ASN A 66 5.41 -3.24 2.82
CA ASN A 66 5.24 -2.43 4.01
C ASN A 66 5.13 -0.94 3.66
N THR A 67 3.93 -0.40 3.77
CA THR A 67 3.65 1.03 3.54
C THR A 67 3.90 1.92 4.77
N ASN A 68 4.23 1.33 5.94
CA ASN A 68 4.54 2.05 7.18
C ASN A 68 5.77 1.44 7.88
N PRO A 69 6.97 1.50 7.27
CA PRO A 69 8.18 0.90 7.81
C PRO A 69 8.53 1.43 9.21
N ASP A 70 8.47 2.74 9.42
CA ASP A 70 8.80 3.36 10.72
C ASP A 70 7.84 2.90 11.84
N GLY A 71 6.52 2.89 11.54
CA GLY A 71 5.52 2.40 12.50
C GLY A 71 5.66 0.90 12.78
N TYR A 72 6.07 0.13 11.78
CA TYR A 72 6.33 -1.30 11.92
C TYR A 72 7.55 -1.58 12.81
N GLU A 73 8.67 -0.89 12.60
CA GLU A 73 9.88 -1.01 13.42
C GLU A 73 9.58 -0.64 14.88
N TYR A 74 8.91 0.50 15.10
CA TYR A 74 8.49 0.91 16.43
C TYR A 74 7.58 -0.11 17.14
N SER A 75 6.74 -0.83 16.38
CA SER A 75 5.90 -1.89 16.94
C SER A 75 6.70 -3.13 17.39
N ARG A 76 7.86 -3.38 16.78
CA ARG A 76 8.73 -4.50 17.15
C ARG A 76 9.61 -4.19 18.35
N GLU A 77 10.05 -2.93 18.48
CA GLU A 77 11.04 -2.56 19.48
C GLU A 77 10.44 -1.91 20.73
N THR A 78 9.35 -1.15 20.58
CA THR A 78 8.84 -0.30 21.67
C THR A 78 7.39 -0.63 22.06
N ASN A 79 6.45 -0.55 21.12
CA ASN A 79 5.02 -0.74 21.44
C ASN A 79 4.33 -1.63 20.42
N ARG A 80 4.11 -2.89 20.79
CA ARG A 80 3.50 -3.91 19.94
C ARG A 80 2.10 -3.55 19.40
N MET A 81 1.40 -2.62 20.05
CA MET A 81 0.06 -2.15 19.67
C MET A 81 0.09 -0.87 18.82
N TRP A 82 1.26 -0.41 18.39
CA TRP A 82 1.38 0.78 17.55
C TRP A 82 0.82 0.56 16.14
N ARG A 83 0.09 1.56 15.64
CA ARG A 83 -0.63 1.55 14.35
C ARG A 83 -0.29 2.73 13.44
N LYS A 84 0.22 3.82 14.00
CA LYS A 84 0.37 5.12 13.32
C LYS A 84 1.71 5.21 12.59
N THR A 85 1.90 6.22 11.75
CA THR A 85 3.21 6.64 11.23
C THR A 85 4.12 7.12 12.38
N ARG A 86 5.36 7.51 12.09
CA ARG A 86 6.31 8.09 13.08
C ARG A 86 6.59 9.58 12.87
N SER A 87 5.84 10.22 11.98
CA SER A 87 5.92 11.66 11.72
C SER A 87 5.77 12.50 12.99
N ARG A 88 6.55 13.59 13.08
CA ARG A 88 6.42 14.61 14.12
C ARG A 88 5.79 15.87 13.52
N SER A 89 4.61 16.23 13.99
CA SER A 89 3.95 17.47 13.60
C SER A 89 4.47 18.64 14.44
N SER A 90 5.08 19.64 13.80
CA SER A 90 5.44 20.92 14.44
C SER A 90 4.22 21.79 14.77
N ALA A 91 3.03 21.46 14.23
CA ALA A 91 1.79 22.18 14.45
C ALA A 91 1.06 21.77 15.74
N SER A 92 1.42 20.63 16.33
CA SER A 92 0.86 20.19 17.60
C SER A 92 1.74 20.66 18.75
N ARG A 93 1.16 21.40 19.71
CA ARG A 93 1.81 21.75 21.00
C ARG A 93 2.18 20.51 21.83
N PHE A 94 1.70 19.35 21.40
CA PHE A 94 1.90 18.04 22.00
C PHE A 94 2.67 17.09 21.06
N SER A 95 3.50 17.61 20.14
CA SER A 95 4.28 16.82 19.16
C SER A 95 5.03 15.66 19.80
N ASP A 96 5.54 15.86 21.01
CA ASP A 96 6.29 14.87 21.78
C ASP A 96 5.41 13.81 22.47
N GLN A 97 4.12 14.13 22.68
CA GLN A 97 3.13 13.26 23.32
C GLN A 97 2.23 12.54 22.30
N CYS A 98 2.15 13.05 21.06
CA CYS A 98 1.26 12.59 20.01
C CYS A 98 1.99 12.48 18.67
N THR A 99 2.95 11.55 18.59
CA THR A 99 3.67 11.22 17.35
C THR A 99 2.81 10.35 16.42
N GLY A 100 2.89 10.59 15.12
CA GLY A 100 2.28 9.76 14.09
C GLY A 100 0.80 10.02 13.82
N VAL A 101 0.40 9.82 12.56
CA VAL A 101 -1.01 9.80 12.12
C VAL A 101 -1.41 8.42 11.63
N ASP A 102 -2.71 8.23 11.48
CA ASP A 102 -3.29 7.02 10.91
C ASP A 102 -3.13 7.03 9.38
N ALA A 103 -2.24 6.18 8.87
CA ALA A 103 -1.97 6.08 7.42
C ALA A 103 -3.23 5.72 6.60
N ASN A 104 -4.18 4.97 7.18
CA ASN A 104 -5.45 4.60 6.52
C ASN A 104 -6.52 5.71 6.59
N ARG A 105 -6.13 6.91 7.01
CA ARG A 105 -6.96 8.14 7.00
C ARG A 105 -6.28 9.28 6.26
N ASN A 106 -5.19 9.01 5.56
CA ASN A 106 -4.26 10.03 5.08
C ASN A 106 -3.90 9.87 3.59
N TYR A 107 -4.77 9.21 2.82
CA TYR A 107 -4.72 9.25 1.35
C TYR A 107 -5.15 10.64 0.86
N PRO A 108 -4.76 11.09 -0.35
CA PRO A 108 -5.14 12.41 -0.90
C PRO A 108 -6.65 12.63 -1.08
N PHE A 109 -7.47 11.66 -0.69
CA PHE A 109 -8.84 11.89 -0.28
C PHE A 109 -8.89 12.24 1.22
N HIS A 110 -8.68 13.52 1.55
CA HIS A 110 -8.79 14.11 2.90
C HIS A 110 -7.70 13.80 3.97
N PHE A 111 -6.40 13.83 3.64
CA PHE A 111 -5.29 14.63 4.27
C PHE A 111 -3.91 13.96 4.04
N GLY A 112 -2.78 14.66 4.22
CA GLY A 112 -1.44 14.27 3.73
C GLY A 112 -0.28 14.23 4.74
N GLU A 113 0.61 13.25 4.55
CA GLU A 113 1.96 13.08 5.12
C GLU A 113 2.88 12.38 4.11
N GLU A 114 4.20 12.58 4.23
CA GLU A 114 5.23 12.17 3.26
C GLU A 114 5.17 10.69 2.84
N GLY A 115 4.98 9.75 3.77
CA GLY A 115 4.89 8.31 3.43
C GLY A 115 3.66 7.95 2.60
N VAL A 116 2.51 8.57 2.88
CA VAL A 116 1.28 8.34 2.08
C VAL A 116 1.29 9.18 0.80
N LEU A 117 1.95 10.34 0.81
CA LEU A 117 2.16 11.16 -0.38
C LEU A 117 3.04 10.45 -1.42
N GLY A 118 4.11 9.76 -0.99
CA GLY A 118 4.96 9.01 -1.89
C GLY A 118 4.25 7.81 -2.52
N LEU A 119 3.48 7.06 -1.73
CA LEU A 119 2.63 5.98 -2.25
C LEU A 119 1.56 6.50 -3.21
N ALA A 120 0.89 7.60 -2.84
CA ALA A 120 -0.11 8.24 -3.68
C ALA A 120 0.50 8.77 -5.00
N ALA A 121 1.69 9.35 -4.97
CA ALA A 121 2.40 9.80 -6.16
C ALA A 121 2.73 8.62 -7.08
N ALA A 122 3.20 7.49 -6.52
CA ALA A 122 3.49 6.27 -7.27
C ALA A 122 2.25 5.69 -7.96
N ILE A 123 1.12 5.69 -7.26
CA ILE A 123 -0.18 5.27 -7.80
C ILE A 123 -0.62 6.23 -8.91
N LEU A 124 -0.53 7.54 -8.67
CA LEU A 124 -0.94 8.57 -9.64
C LEU A 124 -0.11 8.54 -10.92
N GLU A 125 1.19 8.28 -10.83
CA GLU A 125 2.09 8.10 -11.98
C GLU A 125 1.64 6.93 -12.87
N LYS A 126 1.05 5.89 -12.27
CA LYS A 126 0.63 4.65 -12.93
C LYS A 126 -0.88 4.53 -13.12
N LYS A 127 -1.64 5.60 -12.83
CA LYS A 127 -3.11 5.60 -12.80
C LYS A 127 -3.76 5.02 -14.06
N ASP A 128 -3.16 5.24 -15.23
CA ASP A 128 -3.72 4.81 -16.52
C ASP A 128 -3.47 3.31 -16.81
N GLN A 129 -2.55 2.68 -16.07
CA GLN A 129 -2.23 1.26 -16.17
C GLN A 129 -2.89 0.44 -15.07
N ILE A 130 -3.14 1.02 -13.90
CA ILE A 130 -3.73 0.32 -12.77
C ILE A 130 -5.17 -0.07 -13.11
N ARG A 131 -5.45 -1.37 -13.06
CA ARG A 131 -6.80 -1.94 -13.31
C ARG A 131 -7.40 -2.58 -12.06
N GLY A 132 -6.61 -2.75 -11.01
CA GLY A 132 -7.08 -3.23 -9.71
C GLY A 132 -6.16 -2.76 -8.60
N TYR A 133 -6.74 -2.51 -7.43
CA TYR A 133 -6.06 -2.09 -6.21
C TYR A 133 -6.57 -2.94 -5.03
N ILE A 134 -5.65 -3.59 -4.33
CA ILE A 134 -5.95 -4.44 -3.17
C ILE A 134 -5.12 -3.95 -1.99
N ALA A 135 -5.80 -3.48 -0.95
CA ALA A 135 -5.17 -3.14 0.33
C ALA A 135 -5.42 -4.27 1.34
N LEU A 136 -4.35 -4.85 1.88
CA LEU A 136 -4.43 -6.00 2.77
C LEU A 136 -4.40 -5.56 4.24
N HIS A 137 -5.45 -5.93 4.97
CA HIS A 137 -5.63 -5.62 6.38
C HIS A 137 -5.99 -6.86 7.19
N SER A 138 -5.74 -6.79 8.49
CA SER A 138 -6.23 -7.76 9.48
C SER A 138 -6.78 -7.02 10.69
N PHE A 139 -7.75 -7.55 11.43
CA PHE A 139 -8.43 -8.86 11.36
C PHE A 139 -9.92 -8.70 10.94
N GLY A 140 -10.64 -9.81 10.72
CA GLY A 140 -12.08 -9.79 10.46
C GLY A 140 -12.59 -10.87 9.50
N GLN A 141 -11.73 -11.35 8.59
CA GLN A 141 -12.10 -12.24 7.47
C GLN A 141 -13.13 -11.61 6.50
N ASP A 142 -13.10 -10.29 6.38
CA ASP A 142 -14.01 -9.52 5.51
C ASP A 142 -13.32 -9.07 4.23
N ILE A 143 -14.10 -9.02 3.13
CA ILE A 143 -13.73 -8.34 1.90
C ILE A 143 -14.56 -7.06 1.83
N LEU A 144 -13.87 -5.92 1.82
CA LEU A 144 -14.49 -4.61 1.77
C LEU A 144 -14.24 -3.98 0.40
N TYR A 145 -15.25 -3.29 -0.12
CA TYR A 145 -15.17 -2.47 -1.32
C TYR A 145 -15.65 -1.05 -1.00
N PRO A 146 -15.36 -0.04 -1.84
CA PRO A 146 -15.82 1.32 -1.59
C PRO A 146 -17.35 1.40 -1.44
N TRP A 147 -17.91 2.36 -0.72
CA TRP A 147 -17.26 3.50 -0.05
C TRP A 147 -17.19 3.30 1.46
N GLY A 148 -16.01 3.47 2.06
CA GLY A 148 -15.87 3.44 3.53
C GLY A 148 -16.26 4.74 4.24
N HIS A 149 -16.54 5.82 3.50
CA HIS A 149 -16.76 7.18 4.06
C HIS A 149 -18.19 7.70 3.91
N LYS A 150 -19.07 6.98 3.21
CA LYS A 150 -20.49 7.32 3.01
C LYS A 150 -21.35 6.12 3.39
N LEU A 151 -22.43 6.38 4.10
CA LEU A 151 -23.45 5.39 4.38
C LEU A 151 -24.44 5.33 3.20
N HIS A 152 -24.88 4.12 2.83
CA HIS A 152 -25.90 3.87 1.81
C HIS A 152 -25.56 4.41 0.41
N VAL A 153 -24.27 4.48 0.06
CA VAL A 153 -23.82 4.83 -1.27
C VAL A 153 -22.95 3.70 -1.78
N TYR A 154 -23.35 3.10 -2.89
CA TYR A 154 -22.61 2.03 -3.55
C TYR A 154 -21.80 2.58 -4.73
N PRO A 155 -20.69 1.92 -5.08
CA PRO A 155 -20.01 2.15 -6.35
C PRO A 155 -20.95 1.88 -7.52
N PRO A 156 -20.82 2.61 -8.65
CA PRO A 156 -21.69 2.46 -9.81
C PRO A 156 -21.59 1.09 -10.50
N ASP A 157 -20.56 0.32 -10.18
CA ASP A 157 -20.26 -1.03 -10.66
C ASP A 157 -20.84 -2.15 -9.77
N VAL A 158 -21.57 -1.81 -8.71
CA VAL A 158 -22.36 -2.78 -7.94
C VAL A 158 -23.74 -2.90 -8.59
N GLU A 159 -23.99 -4.06 -9.18
CA GLU A 159 -25.35 -4.49 -9.54
C GLU A 159 -25.96 -5.19 -8.32
N ASP A 160 -26.99 -4.57 -7.73
CA ASP A 160 -27.80 -5.16 -6.66
C ASP A 160 -28.80 -6.20 -7.19
#